data_AF-A0AB33WM08-F1
#
_entry.id   AF-A0AB33WM08-F1
#
_cell.length_a   1.000
_cell.length_b   1.000
_cell.length_c   1.000
_cell.angle_alpha   90.00
_cell.angle_beta   90.00
_cell.angle_gamma   90.00
#
_symmetry.space_group_name_H-M   'P 1'
#
loop_
_entity.id
_entity.type
_entity.pdbx_description
1 polymer ?
#
loop_
_entity_poly.entity_id
_entity_poly.type
_entity_poly.pdbx_seq_one_letter_code
_entity_poly.pdbx_strand_id
1 'polypeptide(L)'
;MAKFTLIQNPTFKADVMIPRVGGEPVKVEFEFKYLDRTALAALYAEWGERHRELGLKVEEMDLKEFTAAKIDLEVDQIKAVVAGWDIKEKFTEQNIRILVTSIVSASGAVLAAYSEAFNQSRLGNS
;
A
#
# COMPACT_ATOMS: atom_id res chain seq x y z
N MET A 1 11.82 33.04 8.80
CA MET A 1 11.37 31.75 9.36
C MET A 1 11.91 30.64 8.48
N ALA A 2 12.41 29.55 9.06
CA ALA A 2 12.94 28.44 8.28
C ALA A 2 11.79 27.78 7.50
N LYS A 3 11.92 27.71 6.17
CA LYS A 3 10.89 27.17 5.26
C LYS A 3 10.95 25.64 5.16
N PHE A 4 11.92 25.00 5.81
CA PHE A 4 12.24 23.59 5.65
C PHE A 4 12.59 22.97 7.01
N THR A 5 12.06 21.78 7.27
CA THR A 5 12.36 20.96 8.44
C THR A 5 13.00 19.65 7.99
N LEU A 6 14.04 19.23 8.71
CA LEU A 6 14.67 17.91 8.50
C LEU A 6 13.81 16.79 9.09
N ILE A 7 13.06 17.08 10.16
CA ILE A 7 12.13 16.15 10.79
C ILE A 7 10.86 16.16 9.95
N GLN A 8 10.60 15.05 9.26
CA GLN A 8 9.38 14.84 8.49
C GLN A 8 8.20 14.57 9.43
N ASN A 9 7.00 14.93 8.97
CA ASN A 9 5.77 14.53 9.66
C ASN A 9 5.66 13.00 9.69
N PRO A 10 5.05 12.41 10.73
CA PRO A 10 4.87 10.97 10.82
C PRO A 10 3.97 10.41 9.70
N THR A 11 3.18 11.28 9.06
CA THR A 11 2.33 10.95 7.93
C THR A 11 2.39 12.01 6.83
N PHE A 12 1.99 11.62 5.62
CA PHE A 12 1.84 12.50 4.45
C PHE A 12 0.63 12.09 3.63
N LYS A 13 0.08 13.02 2.84
CA LYS A 13 -1.07 12.76 1.98
C LYS A 13 -0.64 12.57 0.53
N ALA A 14 -1.25 11.62 -0.16
CA ALA A 14 -1.07 11.45 -1.60
C ALA A 14 -2.34 10.90 -2.25
N ASP A 15 -2.52 11.26 -3.52
CA ASP A 15 -3.65 10.83 -4.33
C ASP A 15 -3.39 9.44 -4.92
N VAL A 16 -4.37 8.54 -4.79
CA VAL A 16 -4.35 7.19 -5.35
C VAL A 16 -5.45 7.05 -6.39
N MET A 17 -5.09 6.55 -7.58
CA MET A 17 -6.07 6.21 -8.61
C MET A 17 -6.56 4.78 -8.38
N ILE A 18 -7.69 4.63 -7.71
CA ILE A 18 -8.30 3.32 -7.41
C ILE A 18 -9.04 2.82 -8.66
N PRO A 19 -8.60 1.71 -9.28
CA PRO A 19 -9.28 1.15 -10.43
C PRO A 19 -10.67 0.63 -10.05
N ARG A 20 -11.63 0.71 -10.98
CA ARG A 20 -12.98 0.15 -10.80
C ARG A 20 -13.22 -0.97 -11.81
N VAL A 21 -13.89 -2.02 -11.38
CA VAL A 21 -14.28 -3.12 -12.27
C VAL A 21 -15.28 -2.56 -13.30
N GLY A 22 -14.87 -2.52 -14.58
CA GLY A 22 -15.71 -2.06 -15.68
C GLY A 22 -15.97 -0.55 -15.71
N GLY A 23 -15.20 0.26 -15.00
CA GLY A 23 -15.36 1.72 -14.97
C GLY A 23 -14.05 2.46 -14.87
N GLU A 24 -14.12 3.79 -14.97
CA GLU A 24 -12.95 4.65 -14.86
C GLU A 24 -12.36 4.62 -13.43
N PRO A 25 -11.02 4.67 -13.29
CA PRO A 25 -10.38 4.81 -11.99
C PRO A 25 -10.85 6.05 -11.25
N VAL A 26 -11.02 5.94 -9.94
CA VAL A 26 -11.41 7.06 -9.09
C VAL A 26 -10.25 7.52 -8.23
N LYS A 27 -10.03 8.83 -8.27
CA LYS A 27 -9.02 9.51 -7.46
C LYS A 27 -9.49 9.58 -6.01
N VAL A 28 -8.70 9.04 -5.09
CA VAL A 28 -8.98 9.01 -3.65
C VAL A 28 -7.73 9.47 -2.91
N GLU A 29 -7.89 10.39 -1.95
CA GLU A 29 -6.77 10.82 -1.10
C GLU A 29 -6.49 9.77 -0.02
N PHE A 30 -5.22 9.40 0.14
CA PHE A 30 -4.75 8.53 1.20
C PHE A 30 -3.78 9.27 2.11
N GLU A 31 -3.85 8.98 3.40
CA GLU A 31 -2.84 9.36 4.36
C GLU A 31 -1.91 8.18 4.59
N PHE A 32 -0.63 8.37 4.28
CA PHE A 32 0.42 7.38 4.37
C PHE A 32 1.36 7.66 5.53
N LYS A 33 1.95 6.61 6.09
CA LYS A 33 2.99 6.67 7.13
C LYS A 33 4.34 6.97 6.49
N TYR A 34 5.03 7.97 7.02
CA TYR A 34 6.40 8.24 6.63
C TYR A 34 7.35 7.19 7.21
N LEU A 35 8.30 6.73 6.39
CA LEU A 35 9.40 5.88 6.78
C LEU A 35 10.69 6.49 6.25
N ASP A 36 11.76 6.45 7.04
CA ASP A 36 13.09 6.79 6.52
C ASP A 36 13.57 5.72 5.53
N ARG A 37 14.67 6.01 4.83
CA ARG A 37 15.18 5.13 3.76
C ARG A 37 15.58 3.74 4.26
N THR A 38 16.03 3.62 5.50
CA THR A 38 16.42 2.33 6.09
C THR A 38 15.20 1.51 6.51
N ALA A 39 14.22 2.16 7.13
CA ALA A 39 12.96 1.53 7.50
C ALA A 39 12.16 1.10 6.26
N LEU A 40 12.14 1.92 5.21
CA LEU A 40 11.48 1.58 3.94
C LEU A 40 12.14 0.36 3.27
N ALA A 41 13.48 0.31 3.26
CA ALA A 41 14.21 -0.84 2.71
C ALA A 41 13.94 -2.12 3.49
N ALA A 42 13.90 -2.05 4.83
CA ALA A 42 13.58 -3.18 5.69
C ALA A 42 12.15 -3.69 5.45
N LEU A 43 11.18 -2.78 5.33
CA LEU A 43 9.79 -3.12 5.04
C LEU A 43 9.66 -3.86 3.71
N TYR A 44 10.31 -3.37 2.65
CA TYR A 44 10.28 -4.03 1.34
C TYR A 44 11.01 -5.37 1.33
N ALA A 45 12.09 -5.52 2.10
CA ALA A 45 12.75 -6.81 2.27
C ALA A 45 11.81 -7.82 2.94
N GLU A 46 11.16 -7.45 4.06
CA GLU A 46 10.18 -8.30 4.74
C GLU A 46 9.05 -8.75 3.80
N TRP A 47 8.50 -7.81 3.02
CA TRP A 47 7.45 -8.13 2.05
C TRP A 47 7.93 -9.08 0.95
N GLY A 48 9.15 -8.89 0.45
CA GLY A 48 9.76 -9.77 -0.55
C GLY A 48 9.93 -11.20 -0.04
N GLU A 49 10.36 -11.36 1.22
CA GLU A 49 10.48 -12.67 1.87
C GLU A 49 9.10 -13.33 2.03
N ARG A 50 8.10 -12.62 2.56
CA ARG A 50 6.72 -13.15 2.71
C ARG A 50 6.11 -13.59 1.37
N HIS A 51 6.31 -12.81 0.31
CA HIS A 51 5.85 -13.18 -1.04
C HIS A 51 6.56 -14.43 -1.55
N ARG A 52 7.87 -14.56 -1.31
CA ARG A 52 8.63 -15.76 -1.68
C ARG A 52 8.13 -16.98 -0.92
N GLU A 53 7.97 -16.87 0.39
CA GLU A 53 7.46 -17.96 1.24
C GLU A 53 6.07 -18.43 0.82
N LEU A 54 5.17 -17.50 0.49
CA LEU A 54 3.84 -17.85 -0.02
C LEU A 54 3.96 -18.53 -1.40
N GLY A 55 4.82 -18.01 -2.29
CA GLY A 55 5.05 -18.57 -3.62
C GLY A 55 5.56 -20.01 -3.60
N LEU A 56 6.34 -20.41 -2.59
CA LEU A 56 6.78 -21.79 -2.40
C LEU A 56 5.63 -22.77 -2.06
N LYS A 57 4.52 -22.26 -1.52
CA LYS A 57 3.36 -23.07 -1.10
C LYS A 57 2.28 -23.20 -2.18
N VAL A 58 2.54 -22.70 -3.40
CA VAL A 58 1.55 -22.68 -4.49
C VAL A 58 1.07 -24.07 -4.90
N GLU A 59 1.93 -25.09 -4.80
CA GLU A 59 1.58 -26.49 -5.11
C GLU A 59 0.94 -27.23 -3.92
N GLU A 60 1.04 -26.67 -2.71
CA GLU A 60 0.54 -27.26 -1.47
C GLU A 60 -0.88 -26.80 -1.11
N MET A 61 -1.31 -25.66 -1.66
CA MET A 61 -2.59 -25.02 -1.38
C MET A 61 -3.54 -25.15 -2.57
N ASP A 62 -4.84 -25.23 -2.32
CA ASP A 62 -5.78 -25.01 -3.41
C ASP A 62 -5.80 -23.53 -3.84
N LEU A 63 -6.35 -23.24 -5.03
CA LEU A 63 -6.38 -21.88 -5.57
C LEU A 63 -7.08 -20.88 -4.65
N LYS A 64 -8.11 -21.31 -3.92
CA LYS A 64 -8.91 -20.45 -3.04
C LYS A 64 -8.13 -20.14 -1.76
N GLU A 65 -7.47 -21.12 -1.17
CA GLU A 65 -6.60 -20.98 -0.01
C GLU A 65 -5.41 -20.08 -0.33
N PHE A 66 -4.74 -20.31 -1.46
CA PHE A 66 -3.65 -19.47 -1.93
C PHE A 66 -4.10 -18.02 -2.14
N THR A 67 -5.28 -17.83 -2.75
CA THR A 67 -5.86 -16.49 -2.96
C THR A 67 -6.18 -15.81 -1.62
N ALA A 68 -6.74 -16.53 -0.65
CA ALA A 68 -7.02 -16.00 0.68
C ALA A 68 -5.73 -15.57 1.41
N ALA A 69 -4.68 -16.39 1.36
CA ALA A 69 -3.38 -16.07 1.93
C ALA A 69 -2.73 -14.85 1.27
N LYS A 70 -2.89 -14.70 -0.06
CA LYS A 70 -2.45 -13.51 -0.79
C LYS A 70 -3.22 -12.25 -0.37
N ILE A 71 -4.54 -12.36 -0.19
CA ILE A 71 -5.37 -11.25 0.32
C ILE A 71 -4.90 -10.82 1.71
N ASP A 72 -4.60 -11.77 2.60
CA ASP A 72 -4.09 -11.47 3.94
C ASP A 72 -2.79 -10.67 3.89
N LEU A 73 -1.85 -11.11 3.03
CA LEU A 73 -0.58 -10.41 2.81
C LEU A 73 -0.83 -8.98 2.31
N GLU A 74 -1.69 -8.80 1.31
CA GLU A 74 -1.99 -7.47 0.75
C GLU A 74 -2.68 -6.55 1.78
N VAL A 75 -3.57 -7.09 2.61
CA VAL A 75 -4.20 -6.34 3.72
C VAL A 75 -3.15 -5.85 4.71
N ASP A 76 -2.20 -6.72 5.09
CA ASP A 76 -1.10 -6.35 5.98
C ASP A 76 -0.19 -5.28 5.37
N GLN A 77 0.12 -5.37 4.07
CA GLN A 77 0.91 -4.36 3.38
C GLN A 77 0.23 -2.99 3.40
N ILE A 78 -1.08 -2.92 3.13
CA ILE A 78 -1.84 -1.66 3.20
C ILE A 78 -1.83 -1.12 4.62
N LYS A 79 -2.08 -1.96 5.64
CA LYS A 79 -2.06 -1.54 7.07
C LYS A 79 -0.69 -1.00 7.50
N ALA A 80 0.38 -1.56 6.95
CA ALA A 80 1.74 -1.15 7.28
C ALA A 80 2.06 0.26 6.79
N VAL A 81 1.50 0.70 5.65
CA VAL A 81 1.83 2.00 5.03
C VAL A 81 0.73 3.05 5.10
N VAL A 82 -0.54 2.67 5.25
CA VAL A 82 -1.67 3.60 5.31
C VAL A 82 -2.02 3.93 6.76
N ALA A 83 -2.19 5.21 7.05
CA ALA A 83 -2.69 5.73 8.33
C ALA A 83 -4.18 6.08 8.27
N GLY A 84 -4.69 6.43 7.08
CA GLY A 84 -6.10 6.73 6.84
C GLY A 84 -6.39 6.92 5.35
N TRP A 85 -7.68 7.09 5.02
CA TRP A 85 -8.14 7.33 3.65
C TRP A 85 -9.33 8.29 3.64
N ASP A 86 -9.59 8.90 2.49
CA ASP A 86 -10.80 9.67 2.22
C ASP A 86 -11.85 8.80 1.49
N ILE A 87 -12.17 7.67 2.12
CA ILE A 87 -13.25 6.76 1.69
C ILE A 87 -14.36 6.85 2.72
N LYS A 88 -15.62 6.72 2.27
CA LYS A 88 -16.81 6.82 3.12
C LYS A 88 -16.77 5.84 4.29
N GLU A 89 -16.30 4.62 4.04
CA GLU A 89 -16.11 3.58 5.03
C GLU A 89 -14.90 3.89 5.93
N LYS A 90 -15.00 3.60 7.23
CA LYS A 90 -13.89 3.82 8.17
C LYS A 90 -12.66 3.00 7.79
N PHE A 91 -11.46 3.53 8.04
CA PHE A 91 -10.22 2.77 7.88
C PHE A 91 -10.10 1.69 8.97
N THR A 92 -10.54 0.47 8.66
CA THR A 92 -10.50 -0.71 9.53
C THR A 92 -10.00 -1.91 8.73
N GLU A 93 -9.46 -2.93 9.40
CA GLU A 93 -9.00 -4.16 8.73
C GLU A 93 -10.09 -4.81 7.87
N GLN A 94 -11.33 -4.84 8.37
CA GLN A 94 -12.47 -5.37 7.62
C GLN A 94 -12.70 -4.59 6.31
N ASN A 95 -12.64 -3.26 6.35
CA ASN A 95 -12.87 -2.45 5.16
C ASN A 95 -11.67 -2.49 4.20
N ILE A 96 -10.45 -2.63 4.70
CA ILE A 96 -9.26 -2.87 3.87
C ILE A 96 -9.41 -4.20 3.13
N ARG A 97 -9.83 -5.26 3.83
CA ARG A 97 -10.11 -6.56 3.20
C ARG A 97 -11.21 -6.47 2.14
N ILE A 98 -12.25 -5.67 2.37
CA ILE A 98 -13.27 -5.42 1.34
C ILE A 98 -12.65 -4.73 0.11
N LEU A 99 -11.81 -3.72 0.30
CA LEU A 99 -11.12 -3.04 -0.81
C LEU A 99 -10.27 -4.04 -1.63
N VAL A 100 -9.45 -4.84 -0.96
CA VAL A 100 -8.55 -5.82 -1.60
C VAL A 100 -9.32 -6.93 -2.32
N THR A 101 -10.40 -7.43 -1.72
CA THR A 101 -11.18 -8.54 -2.32
C THR A 101 -12.10 -8.07 -3.46
N SER A 102 -12.64 -6.85 -3.38
CA SER A 102 -13.54 -6.32 -4.41
C SER A 102 -12.81 -5.82 -5.65
N ILE A 103 -11.56 -5.37 -5.49
CA ILE A 103 -10.75 -4.78 -6.56
C ILE A 103 -9.33 -5.34 -6.47
N VAL A 104 -9.06 -6.39 -7.24
CA VAL A 104 -7.76 -7.11 -7.24
C VAL A 104 -6.56 -6.19 -7.45
N SER A 105 -6.73 -5.11 -8.21
CA SER A 105 -5.66 -4.14 -8.51
C SER A 105 -5.58 -2.95 -7.54
N ALA A 106 -6.48 -2.84 -6.55
CA ALA A 106 -6.49 -1.71 -5.62
C ALA A 106 -5.27 -1.70 -4.70
N SER A 107 -4.85 -2.86 -4.19
CA SER A 107 -3.65 -3.00 -3.36
C SER A 107 -2.41 -2.51 -4.11
N GLY A 108 -2.23 -2.97 -5.35
CA GLY A 108 -1.15 -2.53 -6.24
C GLY A 108 -1.14 -1.02 -6.49
N ALA A 109 -2.30 -0.41 -6.72
CA ALA A 109 -2.42 1.03 -6.93
C ALA A 109 -2.01 1.84 -5.68
N VAL A 110 -2.45 1.41 -4.49
CA VAL A 110 -2.10 2.06 -3.20
C VAL A 110 -0.60 1.95 -2.94
N LEU A 111 -0.01 0.76 -3.12
CA LEU A 111 1.43 0.54 -2.90
C LEU A 111 2.30 1.28 -3.92
N ALA A 112 1.84 1.38 -5.18
CA ALA A 112 2.52 2.16 -6.21
C ALA A 112 2.52 3.66 -5.87
N ALA A 113 1.38 4.21 -5.44
CA ALA A 113 1.30 5.62 -5.02
C ALA A 113 2.21 5.90 -3.80
N TYR A 114 2.27 4.97 -2.84
CA TYR A 114 3.19 5.07 -1.71
C TYR A 114 4.66 5.11 -2.16
N SER A 115 5.07 4.18 -3.03
CA SER A 115 6.43 4.14 -3.56
C SER A 115 6.78 5.40 -4.35
N GLU A 116 5.83 5.89 -5.16
CA GLU A 116 6.01 7.09 -5.97
C GLU A 116 6.21 8.34 -5.12
N ALA A 117 5.56 8.45 -3.95
CA ALA A 117 5.77 9.58 -3.05
C ALA A 117 7.23 9.71 -2.56
N PHE A 118 7.93 8.59 -2.35
CA PHE A 118 9.36 8.60 -2.03
C PHE A 118 10.26 8.80 -3.26
N ASN A 119 9.80 8.40 -4.46
CA ASN A 119 10.54 8.59 -5.70
C ASN A 119 10.40 10.01 -6.28
N GLN A 120 9.28 10.70 -6.09
CA GLN A 120 9.11 12.10 -6.45
C GLN A 120 10.04 13.01 -5.63
N SER A 121 10.33 12.64 -4.37
CA SER A 121 11.40 13.28 -3.58
C SER A 121 12.79 13.14 -4.23
N ARG A 122 13.00 12.15 -5.12
CA ARG A 122 14.25 11.95 -5.89
C ARG A 122 14.28 12.76 -7.19
N LEU A 123 13.11 13.09 -7.78
CA LEU A 123 13.00 13.86 -9.02
C LEU A 123 13.08 15.38 -8.83
N GLY A 124 12.99 15.88 -7.59
CA GLY A 124 13.21 17.30 -7.25
C GLY A 124 14.67 17.78 -7.38
N ASN A 125 15.59 16.92 -7.85
CA ASN A 125 16.98 17.24 -8.17
C ASN A 125 17.19 17.29 -9.70
N SER A 126 16.42 18.08 -10.43
CA SER A 126 16.65 18.35 -11.86
C SER A 126 16.49 19.83 -12.16
#